data_AF-A0A7J2N050-F1
#
_entry.id   AF-A0A7J2N050-F1
#
_cell.length_a   1.000
_cell.length_b   1.000
_cell.length_c   1.000
_cell.angle_alpha   90.00
_cell.angle_beta   90.00
_cell.angle_gamma   90.00
#
_symmetry.space_group_name_H-M   'P 1'
#
loop_
_entity.id
_entity.type
_entity.pdbx_description
1 polymer ?
#
loop_
_entity_poly.entity_id
_entity_poly.type
_entity_poly.pdbx_seq_one_letter_code
_entity_poly.pdbx_strand_id
1 'polypeptide(L)'
;HGTGCSFSAAITANLAKGYELKEAVKISKKFITTAIQYGVKIGHGHCPVNPNAWLAIAAEKWRVYEELKDAVDLLINMDIVDFIPEVGMNFAYALPYPYARSTEDVAAIEGRIVKAGKKARAGEITFGASRHLAKAVLKAMEYDNAIRAVMNIRFDRKLVNKAKRKFIVSFYNRQEEPPEIKAKEGATVPWGIETAIKRIGKVPDIIYHEGDVGKEPMILIFGRNPREVLKKFEMLR
;
A
#
# COMPACT_ATOMS: atom_id res chain seq x y z
N HIS A 1 26.47 -9.82 -9.93
CA HIS A 1 27.88 -9.80 -9.48
C HIS A 1 27.94 -9.62 -7.96
N GLY A 2 28.92 -10.21 -7.26
CA GLY A 2 29.12 -10.02 -5.81
C GLY A 2 28.37 -10.99 -4.88
N THR A 3 27.57 -11.92 -5.41
CA THR A 3 26.74 -12.82 -4.59
C THR A 3 27.53 -13.68 -3.60
N GLY A 4 28.57 -14.37 -4.07
CA GLY A 4 29.38 -15.26 -3.24
C GLY A 4 30.13 -14.49 -2.15
N CYS A 5 30.86 -13.43 -2.54
CA CYS A 5 31.61 -12.59 -1.61
C CYS A 5 30.70 -11.99 -0.53
N SER A 6 29.55 -11.42 -0.90
CA SER A 6 28.61 -10.85 0.07
C SER A 6 27.97 -11.92 0.97
N PHE A 7 27.72 -13.12 0.47
CA PHE A 7 27.17 -14.21 1.28
C PHE A 7 28.19 -14.74 2.30
N SER A 8 29.43 -15.00 1.87
CA SER A 8 30.52 -15.43 2.76
C SER A 8 30.82 -14.36 3.80
N ALA A 9 30.91 -13.09 3.41
CA ALA A 9 31.11 -11.98 4.34
C ALA A 9 29.98 -11.86 5.37
N ALA A 10 28.72 -12.06 4.96
CA ALA A 10 27.58 -12.06 5.87
C ALA A 10 27.63 -13.23 6.87
N ILE A 11 28.07 -14.43 6.44
CA ILE A 11 28.25 -15.58 7.34
C ILE A 11 29.32 -15.26 8.38
N THR A 12 30.49 -14.79 7.94
CA THR A 12 31.60 -14.39 8.84
C THR A 12 31.14 -13.34 9.84
N ALA A 13 30.40 -12.31 9.40
CA ALA A 13 29.88 -11.27 10.28
C ALA A 13 28.87 -11.80 11.31
N ASN A 14 27.99 -12.74 10.93
CA ASN A 14 27.04 -13.33 11.88
C ASN A 14 27.72 -14.28 12.87
N LEU A 15 28.73 -15.05 12.44
CA LEU A 15 29.55 -15.85 13.35
C LEU A 15 30.28 -14.95 14.37
N ALA A 16 30.84 -13.83 13.92
CA ALA A 16 31.48 -12.85 14.80
C ALA A 16 30.50 -12.17 15.78
N LYS A 17 29.20 -12.12 15.46
CA LYS A 17 28.14 -11.68 16.37
C LYS A 17 27.70 -12.74 17.39
N GLY A 18 28.28 -13.94 17.35
CA GLY A 18 27.98 -15.04 18.28
C GLY A 18 26.82 -15.94 17.85
N TYR A 19 26.33 -15.83 16.61
CA TYR A 19 25.35 -16.79 16.10
C TYR A 19 26.00 -18.14 15.81
N GLU A 20 25.32 -19.24 16.13
CA GLU A 20 25.75 -20.56 15.69
C GLU A 20 25.74 -20.68 14.15
N LEU A 21 26.60 -21.56 13.61
CA LEU A 21 26.80 -21.71 12.17
C LEU A 21 25.48 -21.85 11.38
N LYS A 22 24.55 -22.67 11.86
CA LYS A 22 23.26 -22.88 11.18
C LYS A 22 22.44 -21.60 11.10
N GLU A 23 22.37 -20.83 12.18
CA GLU A 23 21.60 -19.58 12.21
C GLU A 23 22.32 -18.47 11.43
N ALA A 24 23.66 -18.40 11.53
CA ALA A 24 24.48 -17.47 10.75
C ALA A 24 24.27 -17.66 9.24
N VAL A 25 24.25 -18.91 8.76
CA VAL A 25 23.96 -19.25 7.36
C VAL A 25 22.53 -18.86 6.98
N LYS A 26 21.55 -19.14 7.84
CA LYS A 26 20.14 -18.82 7.60
C LYS A 26 19.90 -17.31 7.49
N ILE A 27 20.44 -16.50 8.41
CA ILE A 27 20.35 -15.03 8.36
C ILE A 27 21.04 -14.52 7.09
N SER A 28 22.25 -14.99 6.81
CA SER A 28 23.02 -14.60 5.63
C SER A 28 22.29 -14.95 4.32
N LYS A 29 21.54 -16.07 4.31
CA LYS A 29 20.76 -16.49 3.14
C LYS A 29 19.60 -15.54 2.87
N LYS A 30 18.91 -15.08 3.93
CA LYS A 30 17.88 -14.05 3.80
C LYS A 30 18.49 -12.74 3.29
N PHE A 31 19.58 -12.30 3.91
CA PHE A 31 20.33 -11.10 3.51
C PHE A 31 20.72 -11.11 2.03
N ILE A 32 21.39 -12.17 1.57
CA ILE A 32 21.86 -12.20 0.19
C ILE A 32 20.69 -12.32 -0.81
N THR A 33 19.62 -13.02 -0.44
CA THR A 33 18.41 -13.10 -1.28
C THR A 33 17.79 -11.72 -1.47
N THR A 34 17.63 -10.95 -0.39
CA THR A 34 17.18 -9.55 -0.47
C THR A 34 18.13 -8.72 -1.32
N ALA A 35 19.45 -8.84 -1.10
CA ALA A 35 20.44 -8.08 -1.86
C ALA A 35 20.41 -8.39 -3.37
N ILE A 36 20.18 -9.65 -3.75
CA ILE A 36 19.99 -10.04 -5.16
C ILE A 36 18.69 -9.45 -5.71
N GLN A 37 17.59 -9.58 -4.96
CA GLN A 37 16.26 -9.12 -5.39
C GLN A 37 16.21 -7.62 -5.68
N TYR A 38 16.98 -6.83 -4.93
CA TYR A 38 17.10 -5.38 -5.06
C TYR A 38 18.41 -4.92 -5.69
N GLY A 39 19.08 -5.81 -6.44
CA GLY A 39 20.29 -5.49 -7.17
C GLY A 39 20.13 -4.26 -8.07
N VAL A 40 21.21 -3.49 -8.21
CA VAL A 40 21.17 -2.21 -8.92
C VAL A 40 21.47 -2.45 -10.39
N LYS A 41 20.62 -1.93 -11.29
CA LYS A 41 20.85 -2.02 -12.73
C LYS A 41 21.88 -0.96 -13.15
N ILE A 42 23.13 -1.40 -13.35
CA ILE A 42 24.24 -0.55 -13.76
C ILE A 42 24.87 -1.13 -15.03
N GLY A 43 24.95 -0.30 -16.07
CA GLY A 43 25.48 -0.70 -17.38
C GLY A 43 24.66 -1.80 -18.06
N HIS A 44 25.31 -2.54 -18.97
CA HIS A 44 24.69 -3.57 -19.81
C HIS A 44 25.00 -5.02 -19.34
N GLY A 45 25.79 -5.18 -18.28
CA GLY A 45 26.23 -6.48 -17.76
C GLY A 45 25.38 -7.04 -16.61
N HIS A 46 25.88 -8.09 -15.96
CA HIS A 46 25.23 -8.68 -14.78
C HIS A 46 25.21 -7.71 -13.60
N CYS A 47 24.00 -7.36 -13.15
CA CYS A 47 23.78 -6.38 -12.08
C CYS A 47 24.48 -6.77 -10.77
N PRO A 48 25.14 -5.84 -10.06
CA PRO A 48 25.63 -6.09 -8.70
C PRO A 48 24.46 -6.29 -7.73
N VAL A 49 24.69 -7.12 -6.71
CA VAL A 49 23.77 -7.21 -5.56
C VAL A 49 23.73 -5.87 -4.82
N ASN A 50 22.66 -5.63 -4.06
CA ASN A 50 22.48 -4.45 -3.22
C ASN A 50 22.47 -4.82 -1.73
N PRO A 51 23.64 -4.87 -1.07
CA PRO A 51 23.73 -5.15 0.37
C PRO A 51 22.90 -4.20 1.23
N ASN A 52 22.76 -2.94 0.82
CA ASN A 52 22.04 -1.91 1.58
C ASN A 52 20.53 -2.16 1.63
N ALA A 53 19.96 -2.92 0.69
CA ALA A 53 18.53 -3.21 0.68
C ALA A 53 18.03 -3.86 1.98
N TRP A 54 18.86 -4.69 2.62
CA TRP A 54 18.52 -5.31 3.91
C TRP A 54 18.22 -4.27 5.00
N LEU A 55 19.06 -3.22 5.09
CA LEU A 55 18.91 -2.15 6.07
C LEU A 55 17.87 -1.13 5.64
N ALA A 56 17.89 -0.73 4.36
CA ALA A 56 17.01 0.29 3.82
C ALA A 56 15.53 -0.13 3.94
N ILE A 57 15.19 -1.38 3.59
CA ILE A 57 13.81 -1.87 3.71
C ILE A 57 13.35 -1.84 5.17
N ALA A 58 14.21 -2.24 6.12
CA ALA A 58 13.86 -2.20 7.54
C ALA A 58 13.61 -0.76 8.02
N ALA A 59 14.46 0.19 7.61
CA ALA A 59 14.29 1.61 7.94
C ALA A 59 13.01 2.20 7.31
N GLU A 60 12.74 1.90 6.05
CA GLU A 60 11.53 2.37 5.36
C GLU A 60 10.26 1.73 5.96
N LYS A 61 10.32 0.46 6.40
CA LYS A 61 9.19 -0.17 7.11
C LYS A 61 8.85 0.58 8.40
N TRP A 62 9.86 1.01 9.14
CA TRP A 62 9.66 1.81 10.35
C TRP A 62 9.04 3.17 10.04
N ARG A 63 9.57 3.89 9.04
CA ARG A 63 8.99 5.19 8.61
C ARG A 63 7.54 5.07 8.17
N VAL A 64 7.23 4.06 7.37
CA VAL A 64 5.86 3.77 6.92
C VAL A 64 4.96 3.46 8.11
N TYR A 65 5.42 2.66 9.08
CA TYR A 65 4.67 2.36 10.29
C TYR A 65 4.37 3.62 11.10
N GLU A 66 5.40 4.44 11.41
CA GLU A 66 5.22 5.65 12.22
C GLU A 66 4.29 6.66 11.55
N GLU A 67 4.51 6.98 10.27
CA GLU A 67 3.67 7.96 9.55
C GLU A 67 2.21 7.48 9.42
N LEU A 68 1.99 6.18 9.20
CA LEU A 68 0.65 5.63 9.15
C LEU A 68 0.00 5.61 10.54
N LYS A 69 0.77 5.27 11.58
CA LYS A 69 0.30 5.28 12.97
C LYS A 69 -0.17 6.66 13.38
N ASP A 70 0.65 7.69 13.17
CA ASP A 70 0.29 9.07 13.48
C ASP A 70 -1.00 9.49 12.76
N ALA A 71 -1.13 9.13 11.48
CA ALA A 71 -2.33 9.43 10.70
C ALA A 71 -3.57 8.68 11.21
N VAL A 72 -3.44 7.40 11.56
CA VAL A 72 -4.54 6.62 12.14
C VAL A 72 -4.96 7.16 13.49
N ASP A 73 -4.01 7.52 14.36
CA ASP A 73 -4.26 8.10 15.68
C ASP A 73 -4.99 9.46 15.55
N LEU A 74 -4.63 10.29 14.57
CA LEU A 74 -5.38 11.52 14.26
C LEU A 74 -6.79 11.20 13.76
N LEU A 75 -6.92 10.25 12.84
CA LEU A 75 -8.17 9.89 12.19
C LEU A 75 -9.22 9.33 13.16
N ILE A 76 -8.83 8.47 14.10
CA ILE A 76 -9.76 7.87 15.09
C ILE A 76 -10.26 8.88 16.13
N ASN A 77 -9.56 10.01 16.29
CA ASN A 77 -9.96 11.12 17.17
C ASN A 77 -10.89 12.12 16.45
N MET A 78 -11.12 11.96 15.14
CA MET A 78 -12.08 12.74 14.38
C MET A 78 -13.48 12.11 14.43
N ASP A 79 -14.51 12.92 14.19
CA ASP A 79 -15.85 12.40 13.94
C ASP A 79 -15.94 11.84 12.50
N ILE A 80 -15.78 10.52 12.40
CA ILE A 80 -15.68 9.78 11.13
C ILE A 80 -16.69 8.65 10.99
N VAL A 81 -17.57 8.44 11.98
CA VAL A 81 -18.47 7.27 12.03
C VAL A 81 -19.33 7.17 10.77
N ASP A 82 -19.81 8.30 10.28
CA ASP A 82 -20.63 8.40 9.06
C ASP A 82 -19.85 8.17 7.75
N PHE A 83 -18.52 8.13 7.82
CA PHE A 83 -17.63 7.87 6.68
C PHE A 83 -17.14 6.42 6.64
N ILE A 84 -17.43 5.62 7.66
CA ILE A 84 -17.04 4.21 7.73
C ILE A 84 -18.06 3.38 6.92
N PRO A 85 -17.64 2.65 5.88
CA PRO A 85 -18.50 1.72 5.14
C PRO A 85 -18.84 0.49 5.99
N GLU A 86 -19.82 -0.31 5.58
CA GLU A 86 -20.22 -1.52 6.31
C GLU A 86 -19.10 -2.55 6.39
N VAL A 87 -18.28 -2.67 5.33
CA VAL A 87 -17.07 -3.51 5.35
C VAL A 87 -15.92 -2.93 6.20
N GLY A 88 -16.07 -1.74 6.79
CA GLY A 88 -15.04 -1.04 7.54
C GLY A 88 -14.08 -0.21 6.67
N MET A 89 -13.57 0.86 7.26
CA MET A 89 -12.59 1.77 6.67
C MET A 89 -11.19 1.22 6.90
N ASN A 90 -10.30 1.32 5.92
CA ASN A 90 -8.90 0.94 6.08
C ASN A 90 -8.02 2.03 5.46
N PHE A 91 -6.78 2.10 5.93
CA PHE A 91 -5.79 3.08 5.54
C PHE A 91 -4.48 2.34 5.31
N ALA A 92 -3.98 2.40 4.09
CA ALA A 92 -2.78 1.69 3.68
C ALA A 92 -1.68 2.65 3.22
N TYR A 93 -0.43 2.27 3.49
CA TYR A 93 0.77 3.01 3.08
C TYR A 93 1.86 2.03 2.63
N ALA A 94 2.30 2.20 1.39
CA ALA A 94 3.29 1.33 0.75
C ALA A 94 4.72 1.82 0.98
N LEU A 95 5.66 0.87 1.04
CA LEU A 95 7.09 1.17 0.91
C LEU A 95 7.37 1.98 -0.37
N PRO A 96 8.43 2.81 -0.41
CA PRO A 96 8.79 3.51 -1.62
C PRO A 96 9.31 2.57 -2.71
N TYR A 97 9.27 3.00 -3.96
CA TYR A 97 10.00 2.33 -5.04
C TYR A 97 11.50 2.31 -4.72
N PRO A 98 12.23 1.20 -4.94
CA PRO A 98 11.79 -0.04 -5.61
C PRO A 98 11.29 -1.16 -4.66
N TYR A 99 11.05 -0.85 -3.39
CA TYR A 99 10.80 -1.82 -2.32
C TYR A 99 9.36 -2.33 -2.24
N ALA A 100 8.37 -1.56 -2.68
CA ALA A 100 6.98 -2.05 -2.77
C ALA A 100 6.77 -2.93 -4.01
N ARG A 101 6.72 -4.24 -3.82
CA ARG A 101 6.55 -5.24 -4.90
C ARG A 101 5.33 -6.13 -4.72
N SER A 102 4.91 -6.36 -3.49
CA SER A 102 3.75 -7.20 -3.19
C SER A 102 2.92 -6.62 -2.05
N THR A 103 1.81 -7.29 -1.74
CA THR A 103 0.90 -6.84 -0.68
C THR A 103 1.55 -6.79 0.70
N GLU A 104 2.61 -7.59 0.89
CA GLU A 104 3.42 -7.68 2.10
C GLU A 104 4.34 -6.46 2.30
N ASP A 105 4.50 -5.62 1.28
CA ASP A 105 5.27 -4.38 1.33
C ASP A 105 4.39 -3.14 1.60
N VAL A 106 3.12 -3.37 1.94
CA VAL A 106 2.15 -2.33 2.25
C VAL A 106 1.66 -2.51 3.69
N ALA A 107 1.86 -1.49 4.53
CA ALA A 107 1.27 -1.43 5.85
C ALA A 107 -0.20 -1.03 5.75
N ALA A 108 -1.07 -1.65 6.54
CA ALA A 108 -2.46 -1.26 6.68
C ALA A 108 -2.97 -1.65 8.07
N ILE A 109 -4.24 -1.34 8.36
CA ILE A 109 -4.86 -1.64 9.64
C ILE A 109 -5.47 -3.04 9.59
N GLU A 110 -4.93 -3.96 10.39
CA GLU A 110 -5.49 -5.28 10.64
C GLU A 110 -6.80 -5.15 11.43
N GLY A 111 -7.84 -5.89 11.03
CA GLY A 111 -9.19 -5.70 11.60
C GLY A 111 -9.90 -4.41 11.16
N ARG A 112 -9.22 -3.49 10.45
CA ARG A 112 -9.76 -2.23 9.90
C ARG A 112 -10.16 -1.23 10.99
N ILE A 113 -10.73 -0.10 10.55
CA ILE A 113 -11.44 0.87 11.38
C ILE A 113 -12.93 0.57 11.27
N VAL A 114 -13.55 0.30 12.41
CA VAL A 114 -14.96 -0.10 12.52
C VAL A 114 -15.74 0.82 13.45
N LYS A 115 -17.08 0.82 13.27
CA LYS A 115 -18.01 1.55 14.12
C LYS A 115 -18.11 0.86 15.49
N ALA A 116 -17.91 1.61 16.57
CA ALA A 116 -18.07 1.17 17.96
C ALA A 116 -19.02 2.14 18.69
N GLY A 117 -20.31 2.02 18.39
CA GLY A 117 -21.32 3.00 18.81
C GLY A 117 -21.10 4.35 18.11
N LYS A 118 -20.90 5.41 18.89
CA LYS A 118 -20.62 6.78 18.39
C LYS A 118 -19.13 7.06 18.18
N LYS A 119 -18.26 6.05 18.28
CA LYS A 119 -16.81 6.18 18.11
C LYS A 119 -16.31 5.22 17.04
N ALA A 120 -15.15 5.53 16.47
CA ALA A 120 -14.39 4.61 15.64
C ALA A 120 -13.37 3.84 16.49
N ARG A 121 -13.05 2.61 16.11
CA ARG A 121 -11.94 1.84 16.68
C ARG A 121 -11.10 1.26 15.54
N ALA A 122 -9.79 1.36 15.65
CA ALA A 122 -8.82 0.75 14.74
C ALA A 122 -8.20 -0.48 15.40
N GLY A 123 -7.86 -1.50 14.60
CA GLY A 123 -6.93 -2.54 15.02
C GLY A 123 -5.46 -2.12 14.86
N GLU A 124 -4.55 -3.08 14.85
CA GLU A 124 -3.11 -2.83 14.79
C GLU A 124 -2.63 -2.55 13.35
N ILE A 125 -1.54 -1.81 13.21
CA ILE A 125 -0.90 -1.58 11.92
C ILE A 125 0.11 -2.69 11.67
N THR A 126 -0.12 -3.46 10.60
CA THR A 126 0.78 -4.54 10.19
C THR A 126 1.00 -4.51 8.67
N PHE A 127 2.17 -4.96 8.23
CA PHE A 127 2.48 -5.15 6.81
C PHE A 127 1.73 -6.37 6.26
N GLY A 128 1.08 -6.23 5.11
CA GLY A 128 0.26 -7.29 4.52
C GLY A 128 -1.18 -7.37 5.05
N ALA A 129 -1.60 -6.46 5.94
CA ALA A 129 -2.92 -6.52 6.59
C ALA A 129 -4.12 -6.36 5.63
N SER A 130 -3.93 -5.72 4.46
CA SER A 130 -5.03 -5.41 3.53
C SER A 130 -4.71 -5.76 2.09
N ARG A 131 -5.20 -6.91 1.61
CA ARG A 131 -5.06 -7.30 0.19
C ARG A 131 -5.72 -6.31 -0.78
N HIS A 132 -6.86 -5.73 -0.40
CA HIS A 132 -7.65 -4.85 -1.29
C HIS A 132 -6.97 -3.50 -1.50
N LEU A 133 -6.66 -2.78 -0.42
CA LEU A 133 -6.00 -1.48 -0.53
C LEU A 133 -4.55 -1.58 -1.00
N ALA A 134 -3.83 -2.63 -0.59
CA ALA A 134 -2.49 -2.87 -1.09
C ALA A 134 -2.48 -3.04 -2.61
N LYS A 135 -3.41 -3.83 -3.18
CA LYS A 135 -3.54 -3.95 -4.65
C LYS A 135 -3.91 -2.63 -5.32
N ALA A 136 -4.75 -1.82 -4.68
CA ALA A 136 -5.15 -0.52 -5.22
C ALA A 136 -3.96 0.45 -5.30
N VAL A 137 -3.20 0.59 -4.21
CA VAL A 137 -2.06 1.51 -4.16
C VAL A 137 -0.88 1.01 -4.99
N LEU A 138 -0.58 -0.29 -4.99
CA LEU A 138 0.46 -0.86 -5.84
C LEU A 138 0.14 -0.63 -7.32
N LYS A 139 -1.12 -0.79 -7.73
CA LYS A 139 -1.53 -0.47 -9.10
C LYS A 139 -1.38 1.01 -9.41
N ALA A 140 -1.72 1.91 -8.49
CA ALA A 140 -1.49 3.35 -8.67
C ALA A 140 0.02 3.67 -8.80
N MET A 141 0.87 3.01 -8.01
CA MET A 141 2.34 3.18 -8.05
C MET A 141 2.98 2.77 -9.38
N GLU A 142 2.37 1.84 -10.13
CA GLU A 142 2.83 1.50 -11.48
C GLU A 142 2.73 2.70 -12.46
N TYR A 143 1.81 3.62 -12.20
CA TYR A 143 1.59 4.83 -13.01
C TYR A 143 2.26 6.07 -12.41
N ASP A 144 2.29 6.19 -11.08
CA ASP A 144 3.00 7.25 -10.36
C ASP A 144 3.55 6.72 -9.03
N ASN A 145 4.87 6.49 -8.99
CA ASN A 145 5.55 5.94 -7.82
C ASN A 145 5.53 6.85 -6.58
N ALA A 146 5.17 8.13 -6.73
CA ALA A 146 5.03 9.05 -5.61
C ALA A 146 3.76 8.78 -4.81
N ILE A 147 2.72 8.20 -5.42
CA ILE A 147 1.43 7.90 -4.78
C ILE A 147 1.54 6.57 -4.03
N ARG A 148 1.66 6.63 -2.71
CA ARG A 148 1.93 5.46 -1.87
C ARG A 148 0.92 5.23 -0.76
N ALA A 149 -0.02 6.14 -0.54
CA ALA A 149 -1.04 6.01 0.49
C ALA A 149 -2.44 5.98 -0.14
N VAL A 150 -3.32 5.17 0.45
CA VAL A 150 -4.74 5.10 0.07
C VAL A 150 -5.62 4.83 1.28
N MET A 151 -6.78 5.48 1.34
CA MET A 151 -7.82 5.22 2.34
C MET A 151 -9.16 5.01 1.66
N ASN A 152 -9.95 4.03 2.11
CA ASN A 152 -11.33 3.85 1.63
C ASN A 152 -12.35 4.45 2.58
N ILE A 153 -13.33 5.15 2.05
CA ILE A 153 -14.46 5.69 2.80
C ILE A 153 -15.78 5.28 2.16
N ARG A 154 -16.86 5.30 2.94
CA ARG A 154 -18.22 5.05 2.49
C ARG A 154 -18.55 5.94 1.29
N PHE A 155 -19.18 5.34 0.29
CA PHE A 155 -19.67 6.10 -0.85
C PHE A 155 -20.87 6.97 -0.48
N ASP A 156 -20.81 8.23 -0.88
CA ASP A 156 -21.93 9.17 -0.82
C ASP A 156 -21.85 10.11 -2.04
N ARG A 157 -22.98 10.31 -2.72
CA ARG A 157 -23.04 11.11 -3.94
C ARG A 157 -22.68 12.58 -3.70
N LYS A 158 -23.03 13.14 -2.54
CA LYS A 158 -22.67 14.51 -2.13
C LYS A 158 -21.16 14.62 -1.92
N LEU A 159 -20.53 13.61 -1.31
CA LEU A 159 -19.07 13.58 -1.16
C LEU A 159 -18.35 13.55 -2.52
N VAL A 160 -18.83 12.71 -3.46
CA VAL A 160 -18.28 12.68 -4.83
C VAL A 160 -18.45 14.02 -5.54
N ASN A 161 -19.61 14.66 -5.41
CA ASN A 161 -19.84 15.98 -6.02
C ASN A 161 -18.95 17.08 -5.41
N LYS A 162 -18.72 17.04 -4.09
CA LYS A 162 -17.79 17.94 -3.40
C LYS A 162 -16.35 17.68 -3.83
N ALA A 163 -15.96 16.40 -3.99
CA ALA A 163 -14.66 16.00 -4.49
C ALA A 163 -14.37 16.54 -5.89
N LYS A 164 -15.32 16.39 -6.83
CA LYS A 164 -15.18 16.86 -8.22
C LYS A 164 -14.90 18.36 -8.36
N ARG A 165 -15.24 19.16 -7.35
CA ARG A 165 -14.99 20.61 -7.34
C ARG A 165 -13.59 20.99 -6.85
N LYS A 166 -12.91 20.10 -6.13
CA LYS A 166 -11.66 20.39 -5.42
C LYS A 166 -10.48 19.52 -5.86
N PHE A 167 -10.76 18.36 -6.44
CA PHE A 167 -9.78 17.31 -6.69
C PHE A 167 -9.95 16.71 -8.07
N ILE A 168 -8.91 16.03 -8.53
CA ILE A 168 -8.99 15.20 -9.73
C ILE A 168 -9.70 13.90 -9.34
N VAL A 169 -10.90 13.71 -9.87
CA VAL A 169 -11.73 12.53 -9.56
C VAL A 169 -11.91 11.69 -10.81
N SER A 170 -11.70 10.38 -10.68
CA SER A 170 -12.07 9.39 -11.69
C SER A 170 -12.92 8.29 -11.08
N PHE A 171 -13.37 7.35 -11.90
CA PHE A 171 -14.23 6.24 -11.48
C PHE A 171 -14.06 5.04 -12.39
N TYR A 172 -14.54 3.89 -11.93
CA TYR A 172 -14.73 2.71 -12.75
C TYR A 172 -16.09 2.07 -12.45
N ASN A 173 -16.69 1.45 -13.46
CA ASN A 173 -17.95 0.74 -13.34
C ASN A 173 -17.70 -0.77 -13.35
N ARG A 174 -18.10 -1.48 -12.30
CA ARG A 174 -17.91 -2.95 -12.18
C ARG A 174 -18.70 -3.75 -13.22
N GLN A 175 -19.72 -3.16 -13.83
CA GLN A 175 -20.47 -3.79 -14.92
C GLN A 175 -19.67 -3.85 -16.23
N GLU A 176 -18.70 -2.95 -16.41
CA GLU A 176 -17.80 -2.92 -17.57
C GLU A 176 -16.60 -3.88 -17.40
N GLU A 177 -16.47 -4.54 -16.24
CA GLU A 177 -15.35 -5.44 -15.96
C GLU A 177 -15.43 -6.70 -16.83
N PRO A 178 -14.36 -7.02 -17.60
CA PRO A 178 -14.34 -8.20 -18.46
C PRO A 178 -14.57 -9.51 -17.67
N PRO A 179 -15.30 -10.49 -18.24
CA PRO A 179 -15.58 -11.77 -17.57
C PRO A 179 -14.32 -12.50 -17.08
N GLU A 180 -13.23 -12.44 -17.86
CA GLU A 180 -11.93 -13.05 -17.52
C GLU A 180 -11.31 -12.45 -16.25
N ILE A 181 -11.49 -11.14 -16.05
CA ILE A 181 -11.01 -10.44 -14.84
C ILE A 181 -11.94 -10.76 -13.66
N LYS A 182 -13.26 -10.79 -13.87
CA LYS A 182 -14.24 -11.19 -12.85
C LYS A 182 -13.98 -12.59 -12.31
N ALA A 183 -13.57 -13.52 -13.17
CA ALA A 183 -13.26 -14.89 -12.79
C ALA A 183 -11.96 -15.02 -11.97
N LYS A 184 -11.03 -14.06 -12.10
CA LYS A 184 -9.73 -14.10 -11.43
C LYS A 184 -9.80 -13.41 -10.06
N GLU A 185 -9.59 -14.19 -8.99
CA GLU A 185 -9.69 -13.68 -7.62
C GLU A 185 -8.77 -12.46 -7.40
N GLY A 186 -9.41 -11.34 -7.05
CA GLY A 186 -8.74 -10.10 -6.70
C GLY A 186 -8.05 -9.40 -7.87
N ALA A 187 -8.47 -9.65 -9.12
CA ALA A 187 -8.08 -8.88 -10.30
C ALA A 187 -8.92 -7.62 -10.51
N THR A 188 -10.15 -7.58 -9.96
CA THR A 188 -11.08 -6.44 -10.07
C THR A 188 -10.50 -5.12 -9.59
N VAL A 189 -9.76 -5.11 -8.48
CA VAL A 189 -9.22 -3.88 -7.90
C VAL A 189 -8.13 -3.30 -8.80
N PRO A 190 -7.06 -4.05 -9.15
CA PRO A 190 -6.09 -3.59 -10.14
C PRO A 190 -6.74 -3.10 -11.44
N TRP A 191 -7.70 -3.85 -12.00
CA TRP A 191 -8.39 -3.45 -13.22
C TRP A 191 -9.19 -2.14 -13.06
N GLY A 192 -9.90 -1.98 -11.94
CA GLY A 192 -10.70 -0.78 -11.68
C GLY A 192 -9.84 0.47 -11.51
N ILE A 193 -8.73 0.34 -10.76
CA ILE A 193 -7.77 1.44 -10.60
C ILE A 193 -7.14 1.81 -11.95
N GLU A 194 -6.68 0.82 -12.72
CA GLU A 194 -6.13 1.02 -14.05
C GLU A 194 -7.14 1.70 -15.00
N THR A 195 -8.39 1.23 -15.00
CA THR A 195 -9.47 1.81 -15.82
C THR A 195 -9.72 3.27 -15.45
N ALA A 196 -9.79 3.58 -14.16
CA ALA A 196 -9.98 4.93 -13.67
C ALA A 196 -8.78 5.85 -14.03
N ILE A 197 -7.55 5.35 -13.94
CA ILE A 197 -6.34 6.09 -14.34
C ILE A 197 -6.34 6.36 -15.84
N LYS A 198 -6.56 5.31 -16.67
CA LYS A 198 -6.56 5.42 -18.14
C LYS A 198 -7.61 6.39 -18.66
N ARG A 199 -8.79 6.48 -18.01
CA ARG A 199 -9.86 7.43 -18.37
C ARG A 199 -9.41 8.89 -18.35
N ILE A 200 -8.43 9.25 -17.51
CA ILE A 200 -7.96 10.63 -17.35
C ILE A 200 -6.46 10.83 -17.64
N GLY A 201 -5.72 9.75 -17.93
CA GLY A 201 -4.31 9.77 -18.30
C GLY A 201 -3.31 9.98 -17.15
N LYS A 202 -3.75 10.02 -15.89
CA LYS A 202 -2.90 10.20 -14.70
C LYS A 202 -3.56 9.61 -13.45
N VAL A 203 -2.79 9.42 -12.38
CA VAL A 203 -3.35 8.97 -11.10
C VAL A 203 -4.23 10.08 -10.50
N PRO A 204 -5.55 9.88 -10.34
CA PRO A 204 -6.43 10.85 -9.69
C PRO A 204 -6.20 10.90 -8.18
N ASP A 205 -6.61 12.00 -7.56
CA ASP A 205 -6.66 12.09 -6.10
C ASP A 205 -7.71 11.13 -5.51
N ILE A 206 -8.81 10.92 -6.24
CA ILE A 206 -9.97 10.16 -5.75
C ILE A 206 -10.48 9.23 -6.87
N ILE A 207 -10.71 7.97 -6.53
CA ILE A 207 -11.38 6.99 -7.39
C ILE A 207 -12.62 6.47 -6.66
N TYR A 208 -13.77 6.43 -7.32
CA TYR A 208 -14.96 5.80 -6.75
C TYR A 208 -15.55 4.73 -7.67
N HIS A 209 -16.38 3.86 -7.09
CA HIS A 209 -17.27 2.97 -7.84
C HIS A 209 -18.63 2.88 -7.14
N GLU A 210 -19.69 2.71 -7.92
CA GLU A 210 -21.08 2.66 -7.42
C GLU A 210 -21.50 1.26 -6.95
N GLY A 211 -20.54 0.33 -6.88
CA GLY A 211 -20.78 -1.03 -6.39
C GLY A 211 -21.19 -1.97 -7.52
N ASP A 212 -21.65 -3.14 -7.13
CA ASP A 212 -22.25 -4.16 -8.00
C ASP A 212 -23.09 -5.10 -7.09
N VAL A 213 -23.75 -6.10 -7.66
CA VAL A 213 -24.47 -7.12 -6.88
C VAL A 213 -23.53 -7.75 -5.84
N GLY A 214 -23.84 -7.57 -4.55
CA GLY A 214 -23.02 -8.06 -3.43
C GLY A 214 -21.70 -7.31 -3.22
N LYS A 215 -21.48 -6.15 -3.86
CA LYS A 215 -20.29 -5.30 -3.69
C LYS A 215 -20.72 -3.89 -3.28
N GLU A 216 -20.41 -3.53 -2.03
CA GLU A 216 -20.69 -2.19 -1.49
C GLU A 216 -19.97 -1.10 -2.31
N PRO A 217 -20.64 0.03 -2.65
CA PRO A 217 -19.99 1.17 -3.29
C PRO A 217 -18.92 1.80 -2.41
N MET A 218 -17.86 2.36 -3.02
CA MET A 218 -16.69 2.84 -2.27
C MET A 218 -16.07 4.08 -2.90
N ILE A 219 -15.48 4.93 -2.07
CA ILE A 219 -14.57 6.02 -2.47
C ILE A 219 -13.17 5.68 -1.95
N LEU A 220 -12.17 5.81 -2.81
CA LEU A 220 -10.74 5.66 -2.50
C LEU A 220 -10.07 7.02 -2.62
N ILE A 221 -9.36 7.43 -1.58
CA ILE A 221 -8.60 8.68 -1.54
C ILE A 221 -7.12 8.33 -1.58
N PHE A 222 -6.42 8.77 -2.62
CA PHE A 222 -5.00 8.54 -2.84
C PHE A 222 -4.16 9.75 -2.45
N GLY A 223 -2.92 9.50 -2.06
CA GLY A 223 -1.95 10.55 -1.76
C GLY A 223 -0.53 10.03 -1.67
N ARG A 224 0.42 10.96 -1.59
CA ARG A 224 1.85 10.61 -1.51
C ARG A 224 2.24 9.99 -0.16
N ASN A 225 1.52 10.36 0.89
CA ASN A 225 1.70 9.87 2.25
C ASN A 225 0.35 9.94 3.02
N PRO A 226 0.24 9.31 4.20
CA PRO A 226 -0.99 9.31 4.99
C PRO A 226 -1.48 10.72 5.33
N ARG A 227 -0.58 11.65 5.66
CA ARG A 227 -0.95 13.04 5.97
C ARG A 227 -1.66 13.75 4.81
N GLU A 228 -1.22 13.52 3.58
CA GLU A 228 -1.89 14.09 2.40
C GLU A 228 -3.29 13.51 2.20
N VAL A 229 -3.46 12.19 2.40
CA VAL A 229 -4.76 11.53 2.32
C VAL A 229 -5.73 12.10 3.38
N LEU A 230 -5.25 12.33 4.61
CA LEU A 230 -6.06 12.96 5.66
C LEU A 230 -6.46 14.39 5.32
N LYS A 231 -5.54 15.21 4.80
CA LYS A 231 -5.88 16.57 4.36
C LYS A 231 -6.98 16.56 3.29
N LYS A 232 -6.88 15.65 2.31
CA LYS A 232 -7.93 15.47 1.29
C LYS A 232 -9.26 15.06 1.92
N PHE A 233 -9.23 14.11 2.85
CA PHE A 233 -10.41 13.66 3.59
C PHE A 233 -11.08 14.78 4.39
N GLU A 234 -10.32 15.59 5.13
CA GLU A 234 -10.83 16.73 5.89
C GLU A 234 -11.51 17.78 4.98
N MET A 235 -10.98 17.99 3.77
CA MET A 235 -11.58 18.90 2.79
C MET A 235 -12.90 18.38 2.19
N LEU A 236 -13.16 17.07 2.30
CA LEU A 236 -14.39 16.39 1.88
C LEU A 236 -15.44 16.28 2.98
N ARG A 237 -15.02 16.10 4.24
CA ARG A 237 -15.91 16.18 5.41
C ARG A 237 -16.56 17.55 5.48
#